data_AF-A0A1S6IU68-F1
#
_entry.id   AF-A0A1S6IU68-F1
#
_cell.length_a   1.000
_cell.length_b   1.000
_cell.length_c   1.000
_cell.angle_alpha   90.00
_cell.angle_beta   90.00
_cell.angle_gamma   90.00
#
_symmetry.space_group_name_H-M   'P 1'
#
loop_
_entity.id
_entity.type
_entity.pdbx_description
1 polymer ?
#
loop_
_entity_poly.entity_id
_entity_poly.type
_entity_poly.pdbx_seq_one_letter_code
_entity_poly.pdbx_strand_id
1 'polypeptide(L)'
;MTTTVLEPPATKHIFVPKRVFIEPAALEYELGRHLRDYFQTAGIPITVTGSHNRITGIPGKTAQEGFLEAKRTLVIGVRKGREFQTCKPSAHYQLPLVTSCPGKCEYCYLLTNLGKKPYLRIYVNIDEILDRAKAYIKEHLPRETVFEGAATSDPVPVERYTGALKQAIEFFGQQEHARFRFVTKFTDIDTLLAAKHNGRTRFRFSINAATVIKKFEHATPSMTERVAAAGKVATAGYPLGFLIAPIMIYDGWRQDYSELFAELDRVLKPDLRKDLTFELITHRFTRRAKQNIEEIFPNSQLDMNEEQRQFKYGQFGYGKYIYPKESMLEVRAHMEGLLQKYFPEAKVEYLV
;
A
#
# COMPACT_ATOMS: atom_id res chain seq x y z
N MET A 1 5.52 -11.03 -28.47
CA MET A 1 5.95 -9.68 -28.87
C MET A 1 4.76 -8.75 -28.79
N THR A 2 4.79 -7.82 -27.85
CA THR A 2 3.97 -6.59 -27.82
C THR A 2 4.73 -5.66 -26.89
N THR A 3 5.66 -4.92 -27.48
CA THR A 3 6.42 -3.86 -26.84
C THR A 3 5.47 -2.69 -26.67
N THR A 4 4.72 -2.66 -25.56
CA THR A 4 3.94 -1.47 -25.20
C THR A 4 4.93 -0.38 -24.80
N VAL A 5 5.15 0.55 -25.73
CA VAL A 5 5.84 1.81 -25.49
C VAL A 5 5.07 2.55 -24.40
N LEU A 6 5.68 2.70 -23.23
CA LEU A 6 5.12 3.43 -22.10
C LEU A 6 5.18 4.94 -22.41
N GLU A 7 4.14 5.50 -23.02
CA GLU A 7 3.94 6.95 -22.98
C GLU A 7 3.80 7.40 -21.50
N PRO A 8 4.38 8.53 -21.10
CA PRO A 8 4.25 9.03 -19.73
C PRO A 8 2.80 9.47 -19.46
N PRO A 9 2.10 8.91 -18.46
CA PRO A 9 0.76 9.33 -18.12
C PRO A 9 0.70 10.79 -17.65
N ALA A 10 -0.48 11.41 -17.77
CA ALA A 10 -0.75 12.79 -17.35
C ALA A 10 -0.86 12.98 -15.82
N THR A 11 -0.46 11.99 -15.01
CA THR A 11 -0.68 11.99 -13.55
C THR A 11 0.52 12.57 -12.79
N LYS A 12 0.27 13.59 -11.96
CA LYS A 12 1.30 14.33 -11.16
C LYS A 12 2.11 13.45 -10.19
N HIS A 13 1.64 12.22 -9.91
CA HIS A 13 2.19 11.32 -8.89
C HIS A 13 2.87 10.07 -9.45
N ILE A 14 3.33 10.11 -10.69
CA ILE A 14 4.11 9.01 -11.29
C ILE A 14 5.46 8.87 -10.59
N PHE A 15 5.79 7.64 -10.21
CA PHE A 15 7.10 7.34 -9.66
C PHE A 15 8.14 7.15 -10.76
N VAL A 16 9.15 8.01 -10.77
CA VAL A 16 10.39 7.85 -11.56
C VAL A 16 11.57 7.85 -10.59
N PRO A 17 12.39 6.78 -10.54
CA PRO A 17 13.54 6.74 -9.66
C PRO A 17 14.63 7.69 -10.14
N LYS A 18 15.32 8.35 -9.20
CA LYS A 18 16.54 9.12 -9.45
C LYS A 18 17.77 8.21 -9.62
N ARG A 19 17.69 6.98 -9.07
CA ARG A 19 18.74 5.96 -9.15
C ARG A 19 18.17 4.57 -8.96
N VAL A 20 18.87 3.60 -9.52
CA VAL A 20 18.53 2.19 -9.45
C VAL A 20 19.69 1.42 -8.84
N PHE A 21 19.38 0.50 -7.93
CA PHE A 21 20.31 -0.56 -7.55
C PHE A 21 19.80 -1.89 -8.10
N ILE A 22 20.69 -2.77 -8.54
CA ILE A 22 20.31 -4.07 -9.08
C ILE A 22 21.18 -5.19 -8.50
N GLU A 23 20.56 -6.26 -8.03
CA GLU A 23 21.27 -7.49 -7.68
C GLU A 23 21.72 -8.22 -8.96
N PRO A 24 22.94 -8.79 -9.00
CA PRO A 24 23.39 -9.58 -10.15
C PRO A 24 22.40 -10.70 -10.54
N ALA A 25 21.86 -11.41 -9.55
CA ALA A 25 20.88 -12.48 -9.76
C ALA A 25 19.58 -12.00 -10.42
N ALA A 26 19.22 -10.71 -10.31
CA ALA A 26 18.05 -10.20 -11.01
C ALA A 26 18.23 -10.24 -12.54
N LEU A 27 19.47 -10.15 -13.03
CA LEU A 27 19.80 -10.20 -14.46
C LEU A 27 19.66 -11.60 -15.06
N GLU A 28 19.45 -12.63 -14.25
CA GLU A 28 19.12 -13.98 -14.69
C GLU A 28 17.66 -14.05 -15.21
N TYR A 29 16.81 -13.10 -14.82
CA TYR A 29 15.41 -13.00 -15.22
C TYR A 29 15.24 -12.01 -16.38
N GLU A 30 14.34 -12.32 -17.32
CA GLU A 30 14.01 -11.45 -18.47
C GLU A 30 13.62 -10.03 -18.01
N LEU A 31 12.76 -9.93 -16.99
CA LEU A 31 12.34 -8.65 -16.44
C LEU A 31 13.52 -7.83 -15.88
N GLY A 32 14.50 -8.48 -15.24
CA GLY A 32 15.68 -7.79 -14.73
C GLY A 32 16.58 -7.25 -15.84
N ARG A 33 16.78 -8.01 -16.93
CA ARG A 33 17.50 -7.53 -18.12
C ARG A 33 16.79 -6.36 -18.78
N HIS A 34 15.48 -6.49 -18.99
CA HIS A 34 14.65 -5.43 -19.55
C HIS A 34 14.74 -4.14 -18.74
N LEU A 35 14.60 -4.23 -17.42
CA LEU A 35 14.64 -3.06 -16.55
C LEU A 35 16.01 -2.39 -16.53
N ARG A 36 17.10 -3.16 -16.56
CA ARG A 36 18.45 -2.60 -16.72
C ARG A 36 18.53 -1.77 -18.00
N ASP A 37 18.13 -2.33 -19.13
CA ASP A 37 18.24 -1.68 -20.44
C ASP A 37 17.33 -0.45 -20.52
N TYR A 38 16.11 -0.54 -19.96
CA TYR A 38 15.17 0.57 -19.86
C TYR A 38 15.76 1.75 -19.07
N PHE A 39 16.27 1.50 -17.86
CA PHE A 39 16.81 2.57 -17.01
C PHE A 39 18.14 3.14 -17.54
N GLN A 40 18.97 2.32 -18.18
CA GLN A 40 20.17 2.78 -18.89
C GLN A 40 19.81 3.73 -20.04
N THR A 41 18.84 3.33 -20.86
CA THR A 41 18.35 4.15 -21.99
C THR A 41 17.73 5.47 -21.50
N ALA A 42 17.03 5.43 -20.37
CA ALA A 42 16.47 6.62 -19.72
C ALA A 42 17.50 7.51 -19.01
N GLY A 43 18.80 7.17 -19.05
CA GLY A 43 19.86 7.94 -18.40
C GLY A 43 19.82 7.89 -16.87
N ILE A 44 19.13 6.93 -16.27
CA ILE A 44 19.02 6.77 -14.82
C ILE A 44 20.22 5.92 -14.33
N PRO A 45 21.03 6.41 -13.38
CA PRO A 45 22.22 5.69 -12.93
C PRO A 45 21.86 4.37 -12.26
N ILE A 46 22.56 3.30 -12.65
CA ILE A 46 22.40 1.95 -12.12
C ILE A 46 23.67 1.52 -11.39
N THR A 47 23.51 1.07 -10.15
CA THR A 47 24.59 0.53 -9.31
C THR A 47 24.33 -0.93 -8.98
N VAL A 48 25.33 -1.79 -9.12
CA VAL A 48 25.21 -3.20 -8.68
C VAL A 48 25.26 -3.27 -7.15
N THR A 49 24.39 -4.08 -6.55
CA THR A 49 24.37 -4.33 -5.10
C THR A 49 24.45 -5.83 -4.80
N GLY A 50 25.13 -6.20 -3.71
CA GLY A 50 25.17 -7.59 -3.25
C GLY A 50 23.86 -8.07 -2.62
N SER A 51 23.02 -7.16 -2.12
CA SER A 51 21.71 -7.51 -1.58
C SER A 51 20.70 -6.37 -1.64
N HIS A 52 19.47 -6.68 -2.04
CA HIS A 52 18.34 -5.76 -2.01
C HIS A 52 17.94 -5.38 -0.58
N ASN A 53 18.34 -6.12 0.46
CA ASN A 53 18.02 -5.82 1.86
C ASN A 53 18.98 -4.81 2.50
N ARG A 54 20.16 -4.58 1.91
CA ARG A 54 21.19 -3.73 2.47
C ARG A 54 21.84 -2.89 1.38
N ILE A 55 21.21 -1.76 1.08
CA ILE A 55 21.76 -0.76 0.16
C ILE A 55 22.64 0.23 0.91
N THR A 56 23.91 0.30 0.51
CA THR A 56 24.83 1.38 0.87
C THR A 56 24.87 2.41 -0.28
N GLY A 57 25.27 3.65 0.01
CA GLY A 57 25.44 4.68 -1.03
C GLY A 57 24.20 5.52 -1.37
N ILE A 58 23.08 5.37 -0.66
CA ILE A 58 21.98 6.35 -0.75
C ILE A 58 22.43 7.64 -0.06
N PRO A 59 22.47 8.79 -0.76
CA PRO A 59 22.95 10.06 -0.21
C PRO A 59 22.05 10.61 0.91
N GLY A 60 22.47 11.72 1.50
CA GLY A 60 21.79 12.41 2.60
C GLY A 60 22.56 12.31 3.91
N LYS A 61 22.87 13.48 4.48
CA LYS A 61 23.63 13.68 5.72
C LYS A 61 22.71 13.60 6.95
N THR A 62 21.45 14.00 6.80
CA THR A 62 20.43 13.93 7.85
C THR A 62 19.45 12.77 7.60
N ALA A 63 18.67 12.40 8.63
CA ALA A 63 17.61 11.41 8.48
C ALA A 63 16.56 11.85 7.45
N GLN A 64 16.18 13.13 7.46
CA GLN A 64 15.26 13.72 6.48
C GLN A 64 15.79 13.65 5.05
N GLU A 65 17.03 14.10 4.80
CA GLU A 65 17.64 14.02 3.47
C GLU A 65 17.74 12.56 2.99
N GLY A 66 18.19 11.67 3.88
CA GLY A 66 18.29 10.24 3.62
C GLY A 66 16.96 9.60 3.26
N PHE A 67 15.89 9.97 3.96
CA PHE A 67 14.54 9.52 3.67
C PHE A 67 14.06 9.97 2.29
N LEU A 68 14.23 11.25 1.96
CA LEU A 68 13.84 11.80 0.66
C LEU A 68 14.62 11.17 -0.50
N GLU A 69 15.90 10.89 -0.30
CA GLU A 69 16.74 10.20 -1.28
C GLU A 69 16.36 8.72 -1.43
N ALA A 70 16.04 8.03 -0.33
CA ALA A 70 15.57 6.65 -0.37
C ALA A 70 14.22 6.52 -1.10
N LYS A 71 13.29 7.45 -0.88
CA LYS A 71 11.97 7.48 -1.55
C LYS A 71 12.04 7.73 -3.06
N ARG A 72 13.22 8.11 -3.59
CA ARG A 72 13.53 8.25 -5.02
C ARG A 72 14.50 7.19 -5.53
N THR A 73 14.71 6.12 -4.76
CA THR A 73 15.63 5.02 -5.09
C THR A 73 14.82 3.76 -5.32
N LEU A 74 15.05 3.11 -6.46
CA LEU A 74 14.49 1.80 -6.79
C LEU A 74 15.58 0.74 -6.65
N VAL A 75 15.22 -0.42 -6.14
CA VAL A 75 16.11 -1.57 -5.96
C VAL A 75 15.45 -2.78 -6.62
N ILE A 76 16.17 -3.39 -7.55
CA ILE A 76 15.74 -4.54 -8.33
C ILE A 76 16.46 -5.76 -7.76
N GLY A 77 15.69 -6.72 -7.25
CA GLY A 77 16.24 -7.92 -6.63
C GLY A 77 15.42 -9.16 -6.91
N VAL A 78 15.85 -10.26 -6.31
CA VAL A 78 15.16 -11.56 -6.34
C VAL A 78 14.63 -11.85 -4.94
N ARG A 79 13.36 -12.21 -4.81
CA ARG A 79 12.76 -12.58 -3.52
C ARG A 79 13.28 -13.96 -3.11
N LYS A 80 14.17 -14.02 -2.11
CA LYS A 80 14.85 -15.25 -1.66
C LYS A 80 14.16 -16.00 -0.50
N GLY A 81 12.99 -15.53 -0.03
CA GLY A 81 12.28 -16.12 1.11
C GLY A 81 11.13 -17.03 0.69
N ARG A 82 11.14 -18.29 1.17
CA ARG A 82 10.13 -19.31 0.83
C ARG A 82 8.79 -19.11 1.53
N GLU A 83 8.78 -18.56 2.73
CA GLU A 83 7.55 -18.41 3.52
C GLU A 83 6.95 -17.01 3.42
N PHE A 84 5.63 -16.95 3.27
CA PHE A 84 4.87 -15.71 3.34
C PHE A 84 4.50 -15.39 4.78
N GLN A 85 4.61 -14.12 5.15
CA GLN A 85 4.16 -13.64 6.44
C GLN A 85 2.64 -13.68 6.51
N THR A 86 2.06 -13.93 7.68
CA THR A 86 0.61 -13.84 7.87
C THR A 86 0.15 -12.37 7.86
N CYS A 87 -1.12 -12.13 7.55
CA CYS A 87 -1.63 -10.76 7.32
C CYS A 87 -3.01 -10.48 7.97
N LYS A 88 -3.24 -10.99 9.18
CA LYS A 88 -4.52 -10.77 9.86
C LYS A 88 -4.67 -9.31 10.34
N PRO A 89 -5.90 -8.73 10.32
CA PRO A 89 -7.16 -9.34 9.86
C PRO A 89 -7.40 -9.28 8.35
N SER A 90 -6.60 -8.52 7.57
CA SER A 90 -6.82 -8.32 6.12
C SER A 90 -6.84 -9.64 5.33
N ALA A 91 -5.86 -10.51 5.52
CA ALA A 91 -5.69 -11.69 4.69
C ALA A 91 -5.06 -12.84 5.48
N HIS A 92 -4.97 -14.01 4.84
CA HIS A 92 -4.21 -15.13 5.37
C HIS A 92 -2.70 -14.86 5.27
N TYR A 93 -2.24 -14.44 4.08
CA TYR A 93 -0.83 -14.24 3.78
C TYR A 93 -0.54 -12.90 3.10
N GLN A 94 0.68 -12.40 3.26
CA GLN A 94 1.23 -11.28 2.51
C GLN A 94 1.87 -11.80 1.22
N LEU A 95 1.46 -11.29 0.07
CA LEU A 95 2.08 -11.60 -1.23
C LEU A 95 3.22 -10.59 -1.49
N PRO A 96 4.49 -11.01 -1.46
CA PRO A 96 5.63 -10.09 -1.46
C PRO A 96 6.01 -9.63 -2.88
N LEU A 97 5.16 -8.84 -3.55
CA LEU A 97 5.45 -8.30 -4.89
C LEU A 97 6.40 -7.10 -4.87
N VAL A 98 6.22 -6.22 -3.89
CA VAL A 98 6.92 -4.94 -3.75
C VAL A 98 7.18 -4.68 -2.27
N THR A 99 8.24 -3.93 -1.94
CA THR A 99 8.42 -3.38 -0.58
C THR A 99 8.68 -1.87 -0.62
N SER A 100 8.14 -1.14 0.36
CA SER A 100 8.08 0.33 0.43
C SER A 100 7.16 0.96 -0.62
N CYS A 101 7.13 2.28 -0.66
CA CYS A 101 6.22 3.12 -1.44
C CYS A 101 6.90 4.49 -1.65
N PRO A 102 6.64 5.23 -2.76
CA PRO A 102 7.22 6.56 -2.99
C PRO A 102 6.54 7.68 -2.18
N GLY A 103 5.36 7.39 -1.62
CA GLY A 103 4.64 8.28 -0.71
C GLY A 103 5.44 8.55 0.56
N LYS A 104 5.20 9.72 1.14
CA LYS A 104 5.95 10.27 2.28
C LYS A 104 5.01 10.51 3.46
N CYS A 105 4.11 9.56 3.72
CA CYS A 105 3.17 9.69 4.82
C CYS A 105 3.91 9.70 6.16
N GLU A 106 3.66 10.71 6.99
CA GLU A 106 4.39 10.89 8.26
C GLU A 106 4.10 9.78 9.26
N TYR A 107 2.85 9.29 9.26
CA TYR A 107 2.38 8.20 10.14
C TYR A 107 2.74 6.78 9.67
N CYS A 108 3.57 6.64 8.61
CA CYS A 108 3.75 5.35 7.93
C CYS A 108 4.33 4.28 8.86
N TYR A 109 3.53 3.26 9.19
CA TYR A 109 3.96 2.17 10.09
C TYR A 109 5.19 1.40 9.58
N LEU A 110 5.44 1.42 8.26
CA LEU A 110 6.62 0.79 7.65
C LEU A 110 7.93 1.38 8.16
N LEU A 111 7.92 2.62 8.67
CA LEU A 111 9.11 3.24 9.28
C LEU A 111 9.59 2.49 10.52
N THR A 112 8.77 1.64 11.14
CA THR A 112 9.23 0.74 12.22
C THR A 112 10.33 -0.21 11.71
N ASN A 113 10.06 -0.90 10.60
CA ASN A 113 10.90 -2.01 10.14
C ASN A 113 11.81 -1.64 8.95
N LEU A 114 11.38 -0.71 8.10
CA LEU A 114 12.17 -0.20 6.98
C LEU A 114 13.13 0.94 7.40
N GLY A 115 12.96 1.47 8.61
CA GLY A 115 13.83 2.50 9.16
C GLY A 115 13.76 3.84 8.42
N LYS A 116 14.84 4.62 8.53
CA LYS A 116 14.91 6.02 8.06
C LYS A 116 15.20 6.19 6.57
N LYS A 117 15.72 5.16 5.90
CA LYS A 117 16.00 5.16 4.44
C LYS A 117 15.17 4.08 3.71
N PRO A 118 13.82 4.16 3.71
CA PRO A 118 12.96 3.14 3.12
C PRO A 118 12.89 3.28 1.59
N TYR A 119 13.83 2.66 0.87
CA TYR A 119 13.83 2.60 -0.60
C TYR A 119 12.83 1.57 -1.15
N LEU A 120 12.41 1.79 -2.40
CA LEU A 120 11.48 0.88 -3.09
C LEU A 120 12.23 -0.36 -3.55
N ARG A 121 11.64 -1.53 -3.30
CA ARG A 121 12.15 -2.82 -3.80
C ARG A 121 11.11 -3.46 -4.69
N ILE A 122 11.55 -3.92 -5.85
CA ILE A 122 10.78 -4.78 -6.75
C ILE A 122 11.49 -6.12 -6.91
N TYR A 123 10.69 -7.16 -7.13
CA TYR A 123 11.17 -8.52 -7.28
C TYR A 123 10.92 -9.02 -8.70
N VAL A 124 11.94 -9.58 -9.34
CA VAL A 124 11.85 -10.02 -10.74
C VAL A 124 11.40 -11.46 -10.91
N ASN A 125 11.45 -12.28 -9.85
CA ASN A 125 11.01 -13.67 -9.84
C ASN A 125 9.51 -13.80 -9.51
N ILE A 126 8.67 -13.13 -10.32
CA ILE A 126 7.21 -13.04 -10.08
C ILE A 126 6.58 -14.44 -10.13
N ASP A 127 6.95 -15.26 -11.11
CA ASP A 127 6.42 -16.62 -11.27
C ASP A 127 6.67 -17.49 -10.03
N GLU A 128 7.88 -17.43 -9.45
CA GLU A 128 8.20 -18.16 -8.23
C GLU A 128 7.36 -17.71 -7.02
N ILE A 129 7.08 -16.41 -6.92
CA ILE A 129 6.20 -15.87 -5.88
C ILE A 129 4.77 -16.41 -6.07
N LEU A 130 4.26 -16.42 -7.30
CA LEU A 130 2.92 -16.93 -7.61
C LEU A 130 2.82 -18.45 -7.43
N ASP A 131 3.87 -19.20 -7.76
CA ASP A 131 3.96 -20.64 -7.51
C ASP A 131 3.93 -20.96 -6.02
N ARG A 132 4.58 -20.15 -5.18
CA ARG A 132 4.46 -20.31 -3.72
C ARG A 132 3.04 -20.00 -3.25
N ALA A 133 2.38 -18.98 -3.80
CA ALA A 133 0.99 -18.70 -3.50
C ALA A 133 0.08 -19.88 -3.89
N LYS A 134 0.32 -20.50 -5.05
CA LYS A 134 -0.37 -21.70 -5.53
C LYS A 134 -0.21 -22.88 -4.57
N ALA A 135 1.00 -23.08 -4.04
CA ALA A 135 1.25 -24.11 -3.04
C ALA A 135 0.42 -23.89 -1.77
N TYR A 136 0.38 -22.67 -1.23
CA TYR A 136 -0.48 -22.36 -0.08
C TYR A 136 -1.97 -22.59 -0.38
N ILE A 137 -2.46 -22.21 -1.57
CA ILE A 137 -3.86 -22.46 -1.95
C ILE A 137 -4.16 -23.96 -1.88
N LYS A 138 -3.27 -24.80 -2.42
CA LYS A 138 -3.42 -26.27 -2.39
C LYS A 138 -3.40 -26.83 -0.96
N GLU A 139 -2.52 -26.32 -0.10
CA GLU A 139 -2.40 -26.73 1.30
C GLU A 139 -3.69 -26.50 2.11
N HIS A 140 -4.50 -25.49 1.74
CA HIS A 140 -5.72 -25.13 2.47
C HIS A 140 -7.02 -25.64 1.83
N LEU A 141 -6.96 -26.36 0.71
CA LEU A 141 -8.16 -26.88 0.06
C LEU A 141 -9.01 -27.75 1.02
N PRO A 142 -10.35 -27.65 0.93
CA PRO A 142 -11.14 -26.84 -0.01
C PRO A 142 -11.41 -25.39 0.46
N ARG A 143 -10.77 -24.93 1.54
CA ARG A 143 -11.00 -23.58 2.09
C ARG A 143 -10.39 -22.50 1.20
N GLU A 144 -11.04 -21.35 1.16
CA GLU A 144 -10.54 -20.20 0.41
C GLU A 144 -9.33 -19.57 1.13
N THR A 145 -8.25 -19.30 0.38
CA THR A 145 -7.06 -18.59 0.88
C THR A 145 -7.02 -17.16 0.34
N VAL A 146 -6.68 -16.19 1.19
CA VAL A 146 -6.73 -14.76 0.85
C VAL A 146 -5.32 -14.18 0.98
N PHE A 147 -4.89 -13.42 -0.03
CA PHE A 147 -3.55 -12.82 -0.09
C PHE A 147 -3.62 -11.29 -0.15
N GLU A 148 -2.79 -10.63 0.65
CA GLU A 148 -2.61 -9.17 0.68
C GLU A 148 -1.37 -8.74 -0.11
N GLY A 149 -1.55 -7.99 -1.19
CA GLY A 149 -0.48 -7.51 -2.06
C GLY A 149 0.19 -6.19 -1.64
N ALA A 150 -0.35 -5.49 -0.63
CA ALA A 150 0.12 -4.17 -0.21
C ALA A 150 0.51 -4.10 1.28
N ALA A 151 0.78 -5.24 1.94
CA ALA A 151 1.09 -5.28 3.37
C ALA A 151 2.39 -4.57 3.77
N THR A 152 3.33 -4.42 2.83
CA THR A 152 4.62 -3.77 3.10
C THR A 152 4.99 -2.74 2.03
N SER A 153 4.03 -2.33 1.22
CA SER A 153 4.26 -1.49 0.04
C SER A 153 2.99 -0.83 -0.46
N ASP A 154 3.16 0.04 -1.45
CA ASP A 154 2.10 0.34 -2.41
C ASP A 154 2.58 -0.21 -3.76
N PRO A 155 1.91 -1.22 -4.35
CA PRO A 155 2.39 -1.87 -5.57
C PRO A 155 2.10 -1.06 -6.83
N VAL A 156 1.10 -0.17 -6.83
CA VAL A 156 0.64 0.57 -8.02
C VAL A 156 1.74 1.45 -8.64
N PRO A 157 2.51 2.26 -7.87
CA PRO A 157 3.51 3.16 -8.45
C PRO A 157 4.62 2.51 -9.27
N VAL A 158 4.88 1.21 -9.05
CA VAL A 158 5.92 0.47 -9.76
C VAL A 158 5.37 -0.51 -10.78
N GLU A 159 4.04 -0.62 -10.90
CA GLU A 159 3.38 -1.56 -11.81
C GLU A 159 3.80 -1.34 -13.27
N ARG A 160 3.94 -0.07 -13.68
CA ARG A 160 4.42 0.30 -15.02
C ARG A 160 5.77 -0.31 -15.38
N TYR A 161 6.59 -0.67 -14.39
CA TYR A 161 7.90 -1.27 -14.61
C TYR A 161 7.83 -2.79 -14.58
N THR A 162 7.02 -3.38 -13.71
CA THR A 162 7.08 -4.81 -13.41
C THR A 162 5.99 -5.63 -14.08
N GLY A 163 4.78 -5.06 -14.26
CA GLY A 163 3.58 -5.83 -14.60
C GLY A 163 3.17 -6.84 -13.51
N ALA A 164 3.80 -6.80 -12.33
CA ALA A 164 3.67 -7.84 -11.31
C ALA A 164 2.28 -7.86 -10.66
N LEU A 165 1.67 -6.69 -10.49
CA LEU A 165 0.34 -6.57 -9.92
C LEU A 165 -0.71 -7.09 -10.91
N LYS A 166 -0.61 -6.75 -12.20
CA LYS A 166 -1.47 -7.33 -13.23
C LYS A 166 -1.35 -8.85 -13.30
N GLN A 167 -0.12 -9.38 -13.33
CA GLN A 167 0.11 -10.83 -13.33
C GLN A 167 -0.51 -11.51 -12.11
N ALA A 168 -0.37 -10.92 -10.91
CA ALA A 168 -1.01 -11.45 -9.71
C ALA A 168 -2.55 -11.42 -9.83
N ILE A 169 -3.14 -10.31 -10.27
CA ILE A 169 -4.58 -10.18 -10.47
C ILE A 169 -5.12 -11.28 -11.40
N GLU A 170 -4.46 -11.49 -12.54
CA GLU A 170 -4.86 -12.50 -13.53
C GLU A 170 -4.64 -13.93 -13.03
N PHE A 171 -3.55 -14.18 -12.29
CA PHE A 171 -3.29 -15.45 -11.62
C PHE A 171 -4.44 -15.80 -10.65
N PHE A 172 -4.79 -14.89 -9.73
CA PHE A 172 -5.88 -15.12 -8.77
C PHE A 172 -7.26 -15.15 -9.42
N GLY A 173 -7.44 -14.47 -10.57
CA GLY A 173 -8.63 -14.60 -11.41
C GLY A 173 -8.89 -16.03 -11.89
N GLN A 174 -7.86 -16.87 -11.96
CA GLN A 174 -7.95 -18.27 -12.37
C GLN A 174 -8.03 -19.25 -11.18
N GLN A 175 -7.96 -18.77 -9.93
CA GLN A 175 -7.96 -19.63 -8.75
C GLN A 175 -9.36 -19.70 -8.10
N GLU A 176 -9.99 -20.88 -8.11
CA GLU A 176 -11.33 -21.07 -7.54
C GLU A 176 -11.37 -20.96 -6.00
N HIS A 177 -10.29 -21.33 -5.31
CA HIS A 177 -10.21 -21.32 -3.85
C HIS A 177 -9.27 -20.24 -3.34
N ALA A 178 -9.13 -19.12 -4.07
CA ALA A 178 -8.33 -18.00 -3.61
C ALA A 178 -8.93 -16.63 -3.91
N ARG A 179 -8.49 -15.64 -3.14
CA ARG A 179 -8.75 -14.21 -3.36
C ARG A 179 -7.49 -13.41 -3.22
N PHE A 180 -7.42 -12.34 -3.98
CA PHE A 180 -6.39 -11.32 -3.87
C PHE A 180 -6.99 -10.01 -3.39
N ARG A 181 -6.24 -9.27 -2.59
CA ARG A 181 -6.61 -7.91 -2.22
C ARG A 181 -5.36 -7.06 -2.12
N PHE A 182 -5.49 -5.79 -2.45
CA PHE A 182 -4.45 -4.79 -2.22
C PHE A 182 -5.11 -3.44 -2.00
N VAL A 183 -4.35 -2.51 -1.43
CA VAL A 183 -4.78 -1.14 -1.20
C VAL A 183 -3.74 -0.19 -1.78
N THR A 184 -4.19 0.93 -2.34
CA THR A 184 -3.29 1.97 -2.84
C THR A 184 -3.73 3.36 -2.40
N LYS A 185 -2.78 4.32 -2.42
CA LYS A 185 -3.06 5.77 -2.41
C LYS A 185 -2.90 6.40 -3.80
N PHE A 186 -2.48 5.65 -4.82
CA PHE A 186 -2.12 6.15 -6.14
C PHE A 186 -3.19 5.87 -7.18
N THR A 187 -3.12 6.61 -8.29
CA THR A 187 -4.18 6.66 -9.32
C THR A 187 -3.70 6.24 -10.71
N ASP A 188 -2.42 5.86 -10.86
CA ASP A 188 -1.87 5.32 -12.11
C ASP A 188 -2.25 3.84 -12.27
N ILE A 189 -3.54 3.61 -12.52
CA ILE A 189 -4.17 2.28 -12.46
C ILE A 189 -4.69 1.78 -13.81
N ASP A 190 -4.55 2.59 -14.87
CA ASP A 190 -5.25 2.35 -16.13
C ASP A 190 -4.82 1.02 -16.79
N THR A 191 -3.56 0.62 -16.62
CA THR A 191 -3.02 -0.67 -17.10
C THR A 191 -3.66 -1.90 -16.43
N LEU A 192 -4.30 -1.72 -15.28
CA LEU A 192 -4.94 -2.77 -14.48
C LEU A 192 -6.42 -2.94 -14.81
N LEU A 193 -7.07 -1.93 -15.41
CA LEU A 193 -8.51 -1.94 -15.63
C LEU A 193 -8.98 -3.08 -16.52
N ALA A 194 -8.17 -3.48 -17.50
CA ALA A 194 -8.48 -4.57 -18.42
C ALA A 194 -7.97 -5.96 -17.97
N ALA A 195 -7.36 -6.08 -16.79
CA ALA A 195 -6.85 -7.36 -16.32
C ALA A 195 -7.99 -8.35 -16.03
N LYS A 196 -7.78 -9.64 -16.32
CA LYS A 196 -8.80 -10.71 -16.14
C LYS A 196 -8.97 -11.10 -14.67
N HIS A 197 -9.54 -10.20 -13.86
CA HIS A 197 -9.67 -10.36 -12.41
C HIS A 197 -10.76 -11.34 -11.97
N ASN A 198 -11.74 -11.65 -12.82
CA ASN A 198 -12.84 -12.62 -12.59
C ASN A 198 -13.54 -12.48 -11.21
N GLY A 199 -13.68 -11.25 -10.71
CA GLY A 199 -14.24 -10.96 -9.39
C GLY A 199 -13.42 -11.50 -8.19
N ARG A 200 -12.19 -11.98 -8.41
CA ARG A 200 -11.31 -12.59 -7.39
C ARG A 200 -10.33 -11.61 -6.74
N THR A 201 -10.31 -10.37 -7.20
CA THR A 201 -9.45 -9.30 -6.69
C THR A 201 -10.27 -8.17 -6.06
N ARG A 202 -10.07 -7.92 -4.75
CA ARG A 202 -10.58 -6.73 -4.07
C ARG A 202 -9.59 -5.57 -4.22
N PHE A 203 -9.95 -4.60 -5.05
CA PHE A 203 -9.13 -3.41 -5.29
C PHE A 203 -9.56 -2.31 -4.32
N ARG A 204 -8.66 -1.83 -3.47
CA ARG A 204 -9.00 -0.85 -2.43
C ARG A 204 -8.23 0.45 -2.56
N PHE A 205 -8.84 1.51 -2.07
CA PHE A 205 -8.20 2.83 -1.94
C PHE A 205 -8.13 3.25 -0.49
N SER A 206 -6.95 3.72 -0.07
CA SER A 206 -6.80 4.41 1.21
C SER A 206 -7.35 5.83 1.09
N ILE A 207 -8.34 6.16 1.90
CA ILE A 207 -8.92 7.51 1.99
C ILE A 207 -8.85 8.01 3.44
N ASN A 208 -8.94 9.32 3.63
CA ASN A 208 -8.93 9.92 4.95
C ASN A 208 -9.52 11.33 4.91
N ALA A 209 -9.80 11.89 6.08
CA ALA A 209 -10.18 13.28 6.26
C ALA A 209 -9.18 14.22 5.56
N ALA A 210 -9.69 15.30 4.96
CA ALA A 210 -8.87 16.26 4.21
C ALA A 210 -7.73 16.84 5.06
N THR A 211 -8.00 17.12 6.35
CA THR A 211 -6.99 17.58 7.32
C THR A 211 -5.85 16.58 7.51
N VAL A 212 -6.16 15.28 7.62
CA VAL A 212 -5.14 14.22 7.76
C VAL A 212 -4.31 14.11 6.49
N ILE A 213 -4.93 14.13 5.32
CA ILE A 213 -4.22 14.08 4.03
C ILE A 213 -3.29 15.28 3.88
N LYS A 214 -3.81 16.50 4.11
CA LYS A 214 -3.06 17.75 3.96
C LYS A 214 -1.86 17.82 4.89
N LYS A 215 -2.02 17.40 6.15
CA LYS A 215 -0.94 17.47 7.14
C LYS A 215 0.09 16.36 6.96
N PHE A 216 -0.35 15.14 6.66
CA PHE A 216 0.48 13.96 6.87
C PHE A 216 0.68 13.08 5.63
N GLU A 217 0.01 13.31 4.49
CA GLU A 217 0.11 12.45 3.31
C GLU A 217 0.84 13.10 2.13
N HIS A 218 2.13 13.37 2.33
CA HIS A 218 2.96 14.01 1.32
C HIS A 218 3.24 13.10 0.11
N ALA A 219 3.29 13.70 -1.07
CA ALA A 219 3.59 13.03 -2.34
C ALA A 219 2.65 11.87 -2.68
N THR A 220 1.36 12.02 -2.35
CA THR A 220 0.28 11.12 -2.76
C THR A 220 -0.87 11.92 -3.39
N PRO A 221 -1.65 11.34 -4.30
CA PRO A 221 -2.86 11.97 -4.83
C PRO A 221 -3.83 12.38 -3.73
N SER A 222 -4.65 13.39 -3.99
CA SER A 222 -5.75 13.82 -3.13
C SER A 222 -6.83 12.74 -2.97
N MET A 223 -7.72 12.90 -1.98
CA MET A 223 -8.88 12.01 -1.83
C MET A 223 -9.73 11.97 -3.10
N THR A 224 -10.08 13.12 -3.67
CA THR A 224 -10.95 13.21 -4.85
C THR A 224 -10.35 12.45 -6.04
N GLU A 225 -9.04 12.57 -6.27
CA GLU A 225 -8.35 11.79 -7.31
C GLU A 225 -8.41 10.28 -7.04
N ARG A 226 -8.24 9.86 -5.78
CA ARG A 226 -8.35 8.44 -5.40
C ARG A 226 -9.75 7.89 -5.61
N VAL A 227 -10.79 8.66 -5.27
CA VAL A 227 -12.19 8.24 -5.47
C VAL A 227 -12.56 8.22 -6.95
N ALA A 228 -12.04 9.16 -7.75
CA ALA A 228 -12.19 9.10 -9.21
C ALA A 228 -11.57 7.83 -9.80
N ALA A 229 -10.37 7.44 -9.34
CA ALA A 229 -9.75 6.17 -9.71
C ALA A 229 -10.57 4.96 -9.23
N ALA A 230 -11.14 5.02 -8.03
CA ALA A 230 -12.05 4.01 -7.52
C ALA A 230 -13.29 3.81 -8.41
N GLY A 231 -13.84 4.90 -8.95
CA GLY A 231 -14.93 4.85 -9.92
C GLY A 231 -14.56 4.09 -11.21
N LYS A 232 -13.35 4.30 -11.75
CA LYS A 232 -12.83 3.54 -12.90
C LYS A 232 -12.73 2.04 -12.58
N VAL A 233 -12.18 1.70 -11.40
CA VAL A 233 -12.04 0.32 -10.92
C VAL A 233 -13.39 -0.38 -10.78
N ALA A 234 -14.38 0.31 -10.19
CA ALA A 234 -15.74 -0.22 -10.06
C ALA A 234 -16.40 -0.44 -11.43
N THR A 235 -16.23 0.52 -12.35
CA THR A 235 -16.74 0.42 -13.73
C THR A 235 -16.11 -0.76 -14.49
N ALA A 236 -14.83 -1.05 -14.22
CA ALA A 236 -14.15 -2.23 -14.76
C ALA A 236 -14.61 -3.56 -14.14
N GLY A 237 -15.51 -3.54 -13.14
CA GLY A 237 -16.11 -4.74 -12.56
C GLY A 237 -15.33 -5.34 -11.38
N TYR A 238 -14.30 -4.66 -10.87
CA TYR A 238 -13.61 -5.12 -9.68
C TYR A 238 -14.49 -4.99 -8.43
N PRO A 239 -14.48 -5.98 -7.52
CA PRO A 239 -14.90 -5.77 -6.15
C PRO A 239 -14.12 -4.60 -5.52
N LEU A 240 -14.84 -3.54 -5.16
CA LEU A 240 -14.27 -2.31 -4.61
C LEU A 240 -14.22 -2.36 -3.08
N GLY A 241 -13.26 -1.64 -2.49
CA GLY A 241 -13.32 -1.30 -1.07
C GLY A 241 -12.55 -0.02 -0.72
N PHE A 242 -12.81 0.51 0.47
CA PHE A 242 -12.07 1.64 1.02
C PHE A 242 -11.42 1.27 2.35
N LEU A 243 -10.20 1.77 2.54
CA LEU A 243 -9.48 1.69 3.80
C LEU A 243 -9.41 3.09 4.39
N ILE A 244 -10.11 3.34 5.50
CA ILE A 244 -9.99 4.59 6.25
C ILE A 244 -8.91 4.40 7.30
N ALA A 245 -7.68 4.80 6.94
CA ALA A 245 -6.51 4.54 7.76
C ALA A 245 -5.37 5.56 7.55
N PRO A 246 -4.74 6.05 8.64
CA PRO A 246 -5.14 5.86 10.04
C PRO A 246 -6.27 6.83 10.44
N ILE A 247 -7.26 6.34 11.17
CA ILE A 247 -8.24 7.19 11.86
C ILE A 247 -7.53 7.89 13.02
N MET A 248 -7.50 9.21 12.98
CA MET A 248 -6.85 10.08 13.95
C MET A 248 -7.88 10.92 14.72
N ILE A 249 -7.74 10.97 16.03
CA ILE A 249 -8.50 11.82 16.95
C ILE A 249 -7.69 13.09 17.19
N TYR A 250 -8.29 14.23 16.84
CA TYR A 250 -7.81 15.60 17.02
C TYR A 250 -9.03 16.52 17.15
N ASP A 251 -8.89 17.76 17.59
CA ASP A 251 -10.02 18.67 17.70
C ASP A 251 -10.73 18.86 16.35
N GLY A 252 -12.04 18.57 16.30
CA GLY A 252 -12.83 18.62 15.07
C GLY A 252 -12.87 17.32 14.25
N TRP A 253 -12.16 16.24 14.65
CA TRP A 253 -12.09 15.00 13.86
C TRP A 253 -13.46 14.48 13.40
N ARG A 254 -14.48 14.49 14.28
CA ARG A 254 -15.82 14.01 13.96
C ARG A 254 -16.42 14.73 12.73
N GLN A 255 -16.24 16.04 12.66
CA GLN A 255 -16.74 16.85 11.56
C GLN A 255 -15.99 16.50 10.27
N ASP A 256 -14.66 16.47 10.32
CA ASP A 256 -13.82 16.16 9.17
C ASP A 256 -14.07 14.74 8.59
N TYR A 257 -14.32 13.74 9.44
CA TYR A 257 -14.76 12.42 8.94
C TYR A 257 -16.20 12.45 8.44
N SER A 258 -17.10 13.26 9.01
CA SER A 258 -18.45 13.41 8.45
C SER A 258 -18.42 14.00 7.03
N GLU A 259 -17.53 14.95 6.79
CA GLU A 259 -17.26 15.55 5.48
C GLU A 259 -16.62 14.55 4.52
N LEU A 260 -15.68 13.72 4.99
CA LEU A 260 -15.12 12.61 4.20
C LEU A 260 -16.22 11.71 3.65
N PHE A 261 -17.16 11.28 4.49
CA PHE A 261 -18.23 10.38 4.07
C PHE A 261 -19.23 11.06 3.13
N ALA A 262 -19.59 12.33 3.41
CA ALA A 262 -20.45 13.12 2.53
C ALA A 262 -19.82 13.31 1.14
N GLU A 263 -18.52 13.60 1.07
CA GLU A 263 -17.80 13.74 -0.19
C GLU A 263 -17.67 12.39 -0.92
N LEU A 264 -17.40 11.31 -0.20
CA LEU A 264 -17.36 9.98 -0.78
C LEU A 264 -18.71 9.59 -1.38
N ASP A 265 -19.81 9.87 -0.68
CA ASP A 265 -21.18 9.64 -1.14
C ASP A 265 -21.49 10.46 -2.41
N ARG A 266 -21.07 11.73 -2.43
CA ARG A 266 -21.27 12.62 -3.58
C ARG A 266 -20.52 12.14 -4.84
N VAL A 267 -19.29 11.65 -4.69
CA VAL A 267 -18.42 11.30 -5.82
C VAL A 267 -18.64 9.87 -6.29
N LEU A 268 -18.85 8.92 -5.38
CA LEU A 268 -19.07 7.52 -5.72
C LEU A 268 -20.55 7.25 -5.96
N LYS A 269 -20.96 7.23 -7.23
CA LYS A 269 -22.37 7.02 -7.62
C LYS A 269 -22.95 5.71 -7.06
N PRO A 270 -24.26 5.65 -6.71
CA PRO A 270 -24.89 4.48 -6.09
C PRO A 270 -24.73 3.15 -6.85
N ASP A 271 -24.77 3.19 -8.18
CA ASP A 271 -24.60 2.04 -9.07
C ASP A 271 -23.21 1.38 -8.97
N LEU A 272 -22.20 2.12 -8.51
CA LEU A 272 -20.83 1.64 -8.33
C LEU A 272 -20.55 1.10 -6.92
N ARG A 273 -21.56 1.04 -6.04
CA ARG A 273 -21.41 0.65 -4.62
C ARG A 273 -21.71 -0.82 -4.33
N LYS A 274 -21.94 -1.63 -5.36
CA LYS A 274 -22.26 -3.06 -5.20
C LYS A 274 -21.12 -3.80 -4.48
N ASP A 275 -21.48 -4.54 -3.43
CA ASP A 275 -20.53 -5.30 -2.59
C ASP A 275 -19.37 -4.45 -2.05
N LEU A 276 -19.62 -3.16 -1.78
CA LEU A 276 -18.61 -2.26 -1.25
C LEU A 276 -18.21 -2.65 0.19
N THR A 277 -16.91 -2.68 0.45
CA THR A 277 -16.35 -2.98 1.78
C THR A 277 -15.59 -1.79 2.35
N PHE A 278 -15.69 -1.59 3.66
CA PHE A 278 -14.88 -0.65 4.43
C PHE A 278 -14.01 -1.38 5.45
N GLU A 279 -12.77 -0.93 5.54
CA GLU A 279 -11.82 -1.33 6.58
C GLU A 279 -11.42 -0.08 7.37
N LEU A 280 -11.54 -0.18 8.70
CA LEU A 280 -11.30 0.95 9.60
C LEU A 280 -10.07 0.65 10.45
N ILE A 281 -9.07 1.51 10.42
CA ILE A 281 -7.85 1.31 11.20
C ILE A 281 -7.50 2.60 11.91
N THR A 282 -7.44 2.56 13.23
CA THR A 282 -7.04 3.72 14.02
C THR A 282 -5.53 3.94 14.03
N HIS A 283 -5.11 5.17 14.29
CA HIS A 283 -3.71 5.51 14.40
C HIS A 283 -3.03 4.68 15.50
N ARG A 284 -1.87 4.12 15.14
CA ARG A 284 -1.00 3.37 16.01
C ARG A 284 0.45 3.63 15.64
N PHE A 285 1.32 3.56 16.63
CA PHE A 285 2.75 3.71 16.42
C PHE A 285 3.54 2.81 17.36
N THR A 286 4.82 2.59 17.04
CA THR A 286 5.78 1.92 17.93
C THR A 286 6.78 2.96 18.42
N ARG A 287 7.47 2.70 19.54
CA ARG A 287 8.60 3.55 19.99
C ARG A 287 9.63 3.80 18.88
N ARG A 288 9.96 2.73 18.14
CA ARG A 288 10.90 2.80 17.01
C ARG A 288 10.36 3.65 15.86
N ALA A 289 9.07 3.55 15.55
CA ALA A 289 8.45 4.42 14.55
C ALA A 289 8.51 5.88 15.00
N LYS A 290 8.14 6.18 16.25
CA LYS A 290 8.18 7.54 16.81
C LYS A 290 9.57 8.17 16.65
N GLN A 291 10.62 7.49 17.12
CA GLN A 291 12.01 7.95 16.96
C GLN A 291 12.38 8.21 15.50
N ASN A 292 12.03 7.29 14.60
CA ASN A 292 12.32 7.48 13.18
C ASN A 292 11.54 8.65 12.57
N ILE A 293 10.26 8.82 12.94
CA ILE A 293 9.38 9.88 12.43
C ILE A 293 9.87 11.24 12.92
N GLU A 294 10.20 11.40 14.20
CA GLU A 294 10.70 12.66 14.77
C GLU A 294 12.00 13.12 14.10
N GLU A 295 12.89 12.20 13.72
CA GLU A 295 14.12 12.55 13.00
C GLU A 295 13.89 12.87 11.50
N ILE A 296 12.92 12.22 10.86
CA ILE A 296 12.63 12.43 9.43
C ILE A 296 11.76 13.68 9.22
N PHE A 297 10.81 13.90 10.14
CA PHE A 297 9.80 14.96 10.11
C PHE A 297 9.85 15.74 11.44
N PRO A 298 10.91 16.51 11.71
CA PRO A 298 11.08 17.22 12.99
C PRO A 298 9.97 18.25 13.29
N ASN A 299 9.27 18.71 12.25
CA ASN A 299 8.16 19.67 12.36
C ASN A 299 6.79 18.98 12.22
N SER A 300 6.73 17.65 12.32
CA SER A 300 5.47 16.90 12.25
C SER A 300 4.52 17.34 13.35
N GLN A 301 3.24 17.51 13.00
CA GLN A 301 2.16 17.71 13.98
C GLN A 301 1.51 16.39 14.41
N LEU A 302 2.12 15.24 14.10
CA LEU A 302 1.55 13.94 14.38
C LEU A 302 1.61 13.64 15.88
N ASP A 303 0.44 13.51 16.52
CA ASP A 303 0.39 13.13 17.93
C ASP A 303 0.85 11.67 18.12
N MET A 304 2.00 11.55 18.80
CA MET A 304 2.59 10.30 19.27
C MET A 304 2.93 10.37 20.77
N ASN A 305 2.11 11.06 21.56
CA ASN A 305 2.24 11.05 23.02
C ASN A 305 1.92 9.67 23.58
N GLU A 306 2.90 9.00 24.20
CA GLU A 306 2.73 7.64 24.72
C GLU A 306 1.80 7.58 25.95
N GLU A 307 1.73 8.66 26.73
CA GLU A 307 0.93 8.73 27.97
C GLU A 307 -0.58 8.78 27.69
N GLN A 308 -0.95 9.27 26.51
CA GLN A 308 -2.34 9.36 26.04
C GLN A 308 -2.78 8.08 25.29
N ARG A 309 -1.99 7.01 25.36
CA ARG A 309 -2.16 5.80 24.56
C ARG A 309 -2.13 4.57 25.43
N GLN A 310 -2.77 3.51 24.93
CA GLN A 310 -2.68 2.19 25.51
C GLN A 310 -1.58 1.39 24.79
N PHE A 311 -0.67 0.79 25.55
CA PHE A 311 0.32 -0.13 25.01
C PHE A 311 -0.26 -1.54 24.80
N LYS A 312 0.06 -2.17 23.67
CA LYS A 312 -0.37 -3.53 23.32
C LYS A 312 0.71 -4.26 22.53
N TYR A 313 0.91 -5.54 22.81
CA TYR A 313 1.78 -6.38 21.99
C TYR A 313 1.14 -6.70 20.63
N GLY A 314 1.94 -6.57 19.57
CA GLY A 314 1.56 -6.95 18.21
C GLY A 314 1.76 -8.44 17.94
N GLN A 315 1.25 -8.90 16.79
CA GLN A 315 1.37 -10.29 16.33
C GLN A 315 2.83 -10.77 16.20
N PHE A 316 3.76 -9.86 15.90
CA PHE A 316 5.18 -10.14 15.71
C PHE A 316 6.02 -9.85 16.96
N GLY A 317 5.39 -9.79 18.14
CA GLY A 317 6.06 -9.65 19.44
C GLY A 317 6.49 -8.22 19.82
N TYR A 318 6.59 -7.29 18.87
CA TYR A 318 6.88 -5.88 19.21
C TYR A 318 5.63 -5.14 19.69
N GLY A 319 5.83 -4.26 20.67
CA GLY A 319 4.79 -3.41 21.24
C GLY A 319 4.38 -2.24 20.34
N LYS A 320 3.11 -1.86 20.42
CA LYS A 320 2.53 -0.70 19.76
C LYS A 320 1.61 0.08 20.71
N TYR A 321 1.52 1.38 20.48
CA TYR A 321 0.60 2.29 21.14
C TYR A 321 -0.64 2.44 20.27
N ILE A 322 -1.80 2.28 20.89
CA ILE A 322 -3.13 2.45 20.28
C ILE A 322 -3.95 3.43 21.12
N TYR A 323 -5.08 3.90 20.60
CA TYR A 323 -6.00 4.68 21.41
C TYR A 323 -6.55 3.88 22.60
N PRO A 324 -6.84 4.52 23.75
CA PRO A 324 -7.55 3.88 24.87
C PRO A 324 -8.92 3.33 24.47
N LYS A 325 -9.46 2.42 25.28
CA LYS A 325 -10.74 1.76 25.00
C LYS A 325 -11.90 2.75 24.79
N GLU A 326 -12.00 3.78 25.62
CA GLU A 326 -13.05 4.81 25.52
C GLU A 326 -13.00 5.52 24.17
N SER A 327 -11.82 6.00 23.77
CA SER A 327 -11.60 6.61 22.47
C SER A 327 -11.92 5.66 21.30
N MET A 328 -11.60 4.37 21.43
CA MET A 328 -11.95 3.36 20.43
C MET A 328 -13.48 3.15 20.31
N LEU A 329 -14.22 3.22 21.43
CA LEU A 329 -15.69 3.17 21.41
C LEU A 329 -16.28 4.40 20.73
N GLU A 330 -15.73 5.59 21.00
CA GLU A 330 -16.15 6.82 20.33
C GLU A 330 -15.91 6.78 18.82
N VAL A 331 -14.72 6.34 18.40
CA VAL A 331 -14.39 6.14 16.97
C VAL A 331 -15.35 5.14 16.35
N ARG A 332 -15.60 4.01 17.01
CA ARG A 332 -16.54 2.99 16.52
C ARG A 332 -17.92 3.58 16.29
N ALA A 333 -18.52 4.17 17.33
CA ALA A 333 -19.87 4.71 17.28
C ALA A 333 -20.01 5.77 16.18
N HIS A 334 -19.03 6.66 16.06
CA HIS A 334 -19.04 7.71 15.04
C HIS A 334 -18.93 7.14 13.62
N MET A 335 -17.95 6.28 13.38
CA MET A 335 -17.69 5.74 12.03
C MET A 335 -18.81 4.81 11.57
N GLU A 336 -19.34 3.96 12.46
CA GLU A 336 -20.49 3.09 12.17
C GLU A 336 -21.75 3.92 11.90
N GLY A 337 -21.98 5.01 12.64
CA GLY A 337 -23.09 5.94 12.37
C GLY A 337 -22.98 6.62 11.01
N LEU A 338 -21.78 7.04 10.59
CA LEU A 338 -21.55 7.60 9.26
C LEU A 338 -21.76 6.56 8.15
N LEU A 339 -21.27 5.34 8.35
CA LEU A 339 -21.47 4.24 7.41
C LEU A 339 -22.96 3.92 7.24
N GLN A 340 -23.71 3.81 8.33
CA GLN A 340 -25.15 3.58 8.28
C GLN A 340 -25.90 4.70 7.54
N LYS A 341 -25.45 5.95 7.70
CA LYS A 341 -26.06 7.12 7.05
C LYS A 341 -25.80 7.16 5.55
N TYR A 342 -24.55 6.96 5.11
CA TYR A 342 -24.13 7.20 3.72
C TYR A 342 -23.98 5.93 2.87
N PHE A 343 -23.69 4.79 3.50
CA PHE A 343 -23.41 3.51 2.86
C PHE A 343 -24.08 2.34 3.58
N PRO A 344 -25.42 2.34 3.76
CA PRO A 344 -26.14 1.35 4.58
C PRO A 344 -26.00 -0.10 4.09
N GLU A 345 -25.70 -0.29 2.81
CA GLU A 345 -25.50 -1.63 2.20
C GLU A 345 -24.04 -2.09 2.22
N ALA A 346 -23.10 -1.21 2.59
CA ALA A 346 -21.69 -1.55 2.60
C ALA A 346 -21.32 -2.40 3.82
N LYS A 347 -20.35 -3.28 3.64
CA LYS A 347 -19.87 -4.17 4.71
C LYS A 347 -18.67 -3.56 5.42
N VAL A 348 -18.69 -3.53 6.75
CA VAL A 348 -17.50 -3.23 7.55
C VAL A 348 -16.77 -4.53 7.83
N GLU A 349 -15.58 -4.70 7.27
CA GLU A 349 -14.79 -5.92 7.44
C GLU A 349 -14.23 -6.00 8.87
N TYR A 350 -13.70 -4.89 9.38
CA TYR A 350 -13.17 -4.77 10.74
C TYR A 350 -12.86 -3.32 11.12
N LEU A 351 -12.74 -3.09 12.44
CA LEU A 351 -12.18 -1.88 13.06
C LEU A 351 -11.10 -2.30 14.05
N VAL A 352 -9.84 -1.85 13.84
CA VAL A 352 -8.67 -2.25 14.65
C VAL A 352 -7.71 -1.14 15.05
#